data_AF-A0A1U7S3H3-F1
#
_entry.id   AF-A0A1U7S3H3-F1
#
_cell.length_a   1.000
_cell.length_b   1.000
_cell.length_c   1.000
_cell.angle_alpha   90.00
_cell.angle_beta   90.00
_cell.angle_gamma   90.00
#
_symmetry.space_group_name_H-M   'P 1'
#
loop_
_entity.id
_entity.type
_entity.pdbx_description
1 polymer ?
#
loop_
_entity_poly.entity_id
_entity_poly.type
_entity_poly.pdbx_seq_one_letter_code
_entity_poly.pdbx_strand_id
1 'polypeptide(L)'
;MPFSHGHPDTTFMFKTVVHNEHVSAKRGAYGQAEADLQCWTGGAEVEVLLPEPESVLPPEWRLYLPAERAATFRAWPFTEGCACTPGRMAAAGFVHRPSDNSPDVAQCFFCLKELEGWEPDDDPADEHRKHSPACAFLSLQKDIADLTLQEFLKLDKERMRNMIKKQISQKVTEVEEAAKDMRRYIAKLTS
;
A
#
# COMPACT_ATOMS: atom_id res chain seq x y z
N MET A 1 -58.08 29.29 12.04
CA MET A 1 -57.94 27.93 12.62
C MET A 1 -56.73 27.28 11.95
N PRO A 2 -55.70 26.87 12.72
CA PRO A 2 -54.37 26.48 12.24
C PRO A 2 -54.24 24.95 12.09
N PHE A 3 -53.26 24.47 11.31
CA PHE A 3 -52.45 23.24 11.51
C PHE A 3 -51.36 23.30 10.42
N SER A 4 -50.09 23.69 10.64
CA SER A 4 -48.95 23.12 11.39
C SER A 4 -48.36 21.82 10.82
N HIS A 5 -47.02 21.79 10.85
CA HIS A 5 -46.03 20.72 10.56
C HIS A 5 -45.61 20.61 9.08
N GLY A 6 -44.35 20.77 8.71
CA GLY A 6 -43.12 20.93 9.48
C GLY A 6 -41.95 20.57 8.56
N HIS A 7 -41.12 21.54 8.22
CA HIS A 7 -39.90 21.36 7.45
C HIS A 7 -38.73 21.51 8.44
N PRO A 8 -37.78 20.56 8.52
CA PRO A 8 -36.52 20.86 9.16
C PRO A 8 -35.54 21.36 8.11
N ASP A 9 -35.36 22.68 8.11
CA ASP A 9 -34.12 23.34 7.72
C ASP A 9 -33.30 23.54 9.00
N THR A 10 -32.06 23.05 9.04
CA THR A 10 -31.05 23.54 10.00
C THR A 10 -29.66 23.43 9.39
N THR A 11 -29.24 24.52 8.77
CA THR A 11 -27.85 24.98 8.84
C THR A 11 -27.49 25.24 10.31
N PHE A 12 -26.32 24.76 10.78
CA PHE A 12 -25.47 25.23 11.90
C PHE A 12 -24.63 24.05 12.40
N MET A 13 -23.38 24.14 12.85
CA MET A 13 -22.29 25.10 12.76
C MET A 13 -21.07 24.35 13.32
N PHE A 14 -19.89 24.69 12.82
CA PHE A 14 -18.63 24.37 13.49
C PHE A 14 -18.66 24.91 14.94
N LYS A 15 -18.32 24.07 15.93
CA LYS A 15 -17.48 24.47 17.06
C LYS A 15 -16.97 23.27 17.86
N THR A 16 -15.66 23.29 18.04
CA THR A 16 -14.76 22.44 18.82
C THR A 16 -15.23 22.20 20.26
N VAL A 17 -15.04 20.98 20.76
CA VAL A 17 -14.67 20.74 22.16
C VAL A 17 -13.69 19.56 22.22
N VAL A 18 -12.42 19.87 22.47
CA VAL A 18 -11.45 18.92 23.01
C VAL A 18 -11.73 18.85 24.51
N HIS A 19 -12.35 17.77 24.99
CA HIS A 19 -12.29 17.44 26.42
C HIS A 19 -11.19 16.41 26.63
N ASN A 20 -10.13 16.91 27.26
CA ASN A 20 -9.07 16.13 27.87
C ASN A 20 -9.62 15.60 29.20
N GLU A 21 -10.03 14.33 29.25
CA GLU A 21 -10.36 13.67 30.52
C GLU A 21 -9.14 12.89 31.00
N HIS A 22 -8.64 13.35 32.15
CA HIS A 22 -7.67 12.68 33.01
C HIS A 22 -8.15 11.25 33.34
N VAL A 23 -7.53 10.23 32.76
CA VAL A 23 -7.58 8.89 33.33
C VAL A 23 -6.49 8.80 34.40
N SER A 24 -6.92 9.04 35.65
CA SER A 24 -6.14 8.73 36.84
C SER A 24 -5.74 7.25 36.84
N ALA A 25 -4.44 7.02 36.99
CA ALA A 25 -3.86 5.73 37.27
C ALA A 25 -4.48 5.13 38.54
N LYS A 26 -5.20 4.00 38.39
CA LYS A 26 -5.45 3.11 39.52
C LYS A 26 -4.38 2.03 39.53
N ARG A 27 -3.46 2.19 40.48
CA ARG A 27 -2.62 1.11 41.03
C ARG A 27 -3.53 0.08 41.72
N GLY A 28 -3.21 -1.21 41.53
CA GLY A 28 -3.83 -2.35 42.21
C GLY A 28 -4.40 -3.33 41.18
N ALA A 29 -3.96 -4.58 41.05
CA ALA A 29 -3.24 -5.44 41.98
C ALA A 29 -2.20 -6.28 41.21
N TYR A 30 -0.93 -5.93 41.37
CA TYR A 30 0.20 -6.84 41.17
C TYR A 30 0.57 -7.30 42.57
N GLY A 31 0.32 -8.57 42.89
CA GLY A 31 0.54 -9.13 44.23
C GLY A 31 -0.75 -9.71 44.82
N GLN A 32 -1.05 -10.96 44.44
CA GLN A 32 -1.26 -12.09 45.35
C GLN A 32 -1.83 -13.26 44.51
N ALA A 33 -0.97 -13.92 43.73
CA ALA A 33 -1.18 -15.29 43.26
C ALA A 33 0.20 -15.94 43.05
N GLU A 34 1.03 -15.83 44.07
CA GLU A 34 2.37 -16.44 44.15
C GLU A 34 2.35 -17.66 45.09
N ALA A 35 1.24 -18.40 45.11
CA ALA A 35 1.05 -19.53 46.03
C ALA A 35 0.45 -20.79 45.39
N ASP A 36 0.41 -20.90 44.06
CA ASP A 36 0.14 -22.17 43.36
C ASP A 36 1.20 -22.43 42.27
N LEU A 37 2.41 -21.88 42.45
CA LEU A 37 3.57 -22.10 41.58
C LEU A 37 4.40 -23.32 42.04
N GLN A 38 3.75 -24.39 42.47
CA GLN A 38 4.46 -25.55 43.02
C GLN A 38 3.75 -26.88 42.73
N CYS A 39 3.53 -27.17 41.45
CA CYS A 39 3.44 -28.52 40.91
C CYS A 39 3.48 -28.45 39.37
N TRP A 40 4.38 -29.21 38.75
CA TRP A 40 4.56 -29.40 37.30
C TRP A 40 5.27 -28.30 36.49
N THR A 41 6.58 -28.17 36.72
CA THR A 41 7.52 -27.93 35.60
C THR A 41 8.58 -29.03 35.61
N GLY A 42 8.26 -30.14 34.95
CA GLY A 42 9.31 -30.98 34.38
C GLY A 42 10.03 -30.14 33.33
N GLY A 43 11.34 -29.94 33.49
CA GLY A 43 12.16 -29.02 32.70
C GLY A 43 12.15 -29.30 31.20
N ALA A 44 11.17 -28.75 30.49
CA ALA A 44 11.19 -28.54 29.07
C ALA A 44 11.39 -27.05 28.83
N GLU A 45 12.43 -26.70 28.08
CA GLU A 45 12.56 -25.37 27.47
C GLU A 45 11.28 -25.10 26.68
N VAL A 46 10.51 -24.09 27.09
CA VAL A 46 9.39 -23.61 26.30
C VAL A 46 10.00 -22.80 25.17
N GLU A 47 10.25 -23.45 24.04
CA GLU A 47 10.54 -22.77 22.78
C GLU A 47 9.29 -21.98 22.40
N VAL A 48 9.37 -20.66 22.53
CA VAL A 48 8.31 -19.76 22.07
C VAL A 48 8.33 -19.81 20.54
N LEU A 49 7.50 -20.68 19.96
CA LEU A 49 7.19 -20.70 18.53
C LEU A 49 6.50 -19.39 18.18
N LEU A 50 7.28 -18.37 17.82
CA LEU A 50 6.77 -17.15 17.22
C LEU A 50 6.03 -17.54 15.93
N PRO A 51 4.83 -17.00 15.67
CA PRO A 51 4.10 -17.32 14.45
C PRO A 51 4.93 -16.95 13.22
N GLU A 52 4.85 -17.79 12.18
CA GLU A 52 5.57 -17.57 10.93
C GLU A 52 5.31 -16.15 10.37
N PRO A 53 6.36 -15.42 9.96
CA PRO A 53 6.33 -13.98 9.71
C PRO A 53 5.34 -13.53 8.62
N GLU A 54 4.96 -14.42 7.71
CA GLU A 54 4.00 -14.16 6.63
C GLU A 54 2.56 -13.94 7.15
N SER A 55 2.25 -14.37 8.38
CA SER A 55 0.92 -14.29 8.99
C SER A 55 0.62 -12.99 9.75
N VAL A 56 1.62 -12.11 9.91
CA VAL A 56 1.52 -10.96 10.84
C VAL A 56 1.18 -9.63 10.13
N LEU A 57 1.52 -9.49 8.84
CA LEU A 57 1.31 -8.24 8.11
C LEU A 57 -0.04 -8.20 7.36
N PRO A 58 -0.78 -7.08 7.44
CA PRO A 58 -1.94 -6.84 6.58
C PRO A 58 -1.59 -6.96 5.09
N PRO A 59 -2.49 -7.50 4.24
CA PRO A 59 -2.23 -7.71 2.81
C PRO A 59 -1.70 -6.48 2.07
N GLU A 60 -2.18 -5.29 2.42
CA GLU A 60 -1.78 -4.01 1.84
C GLU A 60 -0.29 -3.69 2.04
N TRP A 61 0.31 -4.20 3.12
CA TRP A 61 1.69 -3.93 3.50
C TRP A 61 2.68 -5.03 3.13
N ARG A 62 2.21 -6.20 2.68
CA ARG A 62 3.08 -7.32 2.26
C ARG A 62 4.09 -6.90 1.20
N LEU A 63 3.69 -6.06 0.24
CA LEU A 63 4.56 -5.61 -0.84
C LEU A 63 5.71 -4.70 -0.39
N TYR A 64 5.78 -4.28 0.88
CA TYR A 64 6.99 -3.67 1.43
C TYR A 64 8.14 -4.70 1.56
N LEU A 65 7.84 -5.99 1.67
CA LEU A 65 8.83 -7.07 1.70
C LEU A 65 9.36 -7.37 0.28
N PRO A 66 10.69 -7.35 0.05
CA PRO A 66 11.26 -7.69 -1.25
C PRO A 66 10.90 -9.12 -1.72
N ALA A 67 10.80 -10.08 -0.80
CA ALA A 67 10.43 -11.46 -1.12
C ALA A 67 9.02 -11.57 -1.72
N GLU A 68 8.05 -10.86 -1.15
CA GLU A 68 6.67 -10.79 -1.67
C GLU A 68 6.62 -10.19 -3.07
N ARG A 69 7.47 -9.18 -3.35
CA ARG A 69 7.59 -8.61 -4.69
C ARG A 69 8.23 -9.59 -5.66
N ALA A 70 9.33 -10.25 -5.28
CA ALA A 70 10.01 -11.23 -6.12
C ALA A 70 9.10 -12.41 -6.48
N ALA A 71 8.25 -12.86 -5.54
CA ALA A 71 7.29 -13.94 -5.74
C ALA A 71 6.22 -13.64 -6.81
N THR A 72 6.05 -12.38 -7.23
CA THR A 72 5.13 -12.03 -8.32
C THR A 72 5.66 -12.44 -9.71
N PHE A 73 6.98 -12.57 -9.87
CA PHE A 73 7.66 -12.86 -11.14
C PHE A 73 7.65 -14.36 -11.46
N ARG A 74 6.48 -14.93 -11.76
CA ARG A 74 6.32 -16.39 -11.98
C ARG A 74 6.81 -16.89 -13.34
N ALA A 75 6.65 -16.09 -14.39
CA ALA A 75 7.01 -16.43 -15.77
C ALA A 75 7.89 -15.34 -16.40
N TRP A 76 8.80 -14.78 -15.59
CA TRP A 76 9.69 -13.71 -16.02
C TRP A 76 10.82 -14.27 -16.91
N PRO A 77 11.06 -13.70 -18.10
CA PRO A 77 11.99 -14.27 -19.07
C PRO A 77 13.47 -14.09 -18.68
N PHE A 78 13.80 -13.09 -17.86
CA PHE A 78 15.18 -12.71 -17.55
C PHE A 78 15.61 -13.24 -16.19
N THR A 79 16.40 -14.32 -16.18
CA THR A 79 16.83 -15.00 -14.95
C THR A 79 18.35 -14.94 -14.80
N GLU A 80 19.06 -16.07 -14.85
CA GLU A 80 20.50 -16.11 -14.67
C GLU A 80 21.23 -15.32 -15.78
N GLY A 81 22.26 -14.55 -15.40
CA GLY A 81 23.07 -13.75 -16.33
C GLY A 81 22.44 -12.43 -16.80
N CYS A 82 21.21 -12.10 -16.37
CA CYS A 82 20.54 -10.84 -16.71
C CYS A 82 20.68 -9.79 -15.58
N ALA A 83 20.58 -8.51 -15.93
CA ALA A 83 20.52 -7.40 -14.99
C ALA A 83 19.12 -7.21 -14.38
N CYS A 84 18.06 -7.51 -15.13
CA CYS A 84 16.66 -7.38 -14.71
C CYS A 84 16.07 -8.68 -14.12
N THR A 85 16.83 -9.38 -13.26
CA THR A 85 16.34 -10.60 -12.58
C THR A 85 15.16 -10.30 -11.63
N PRO A 86 14.31 -11.29 -11.29
CA PRO A 86 13.22 -11.09 -10.33
C PRO A 86 13.65 -10.45 -9.01
N GLY A 87 14.82 -10.84 -8.49
CA GLY A 87 15.39 -10.26 -7.27
C GLY A 87 15.77 -8.78 -7.44
N ARG A 88 16.40 -8.41 -8.56
CA ARG A 88 16.78 -7.01 -8.85
C ARG A 88 15.57 -6.14 -9.15
N MET A 89 14.59 -6.67 -9.89
CA MET A 89 13.30 -6.04 -10.12
C MET A 89 12.59 -5.75 -8.80
N ALA A 90 12.51 -6.75 -7.91
CA ALA A 90 11.92 -6.60 -6.59
C ALA A 90 12.68 -5.59 -5.73
N ALA A 91 14.02 -5.61 -5.72
CA ALA A 91 14.84 -4.64 -4.99
C ALA A 91 14.56 -3.18 -5.45
N ALA A 92 14.38 -2.96 -6.75
CA ALA A 92 13.99 -1.66 -7.31
C ALA A 92 12.50 -1.30 -7.08
N GLY A 93 11.72 -2.16 -6.43
CA GLY A 93 10.34 -1.91 -6.05
C GLY A 93 9.30 -2.42 -7.06
N PHE A 94 9.69 -3.18 -8.07
CA PHE A 94 8.76 -3.70 -9.06
C PHE A 94 8.04 -4.97 -8.60
N VAL A 95 6.82 -5.13 -9.10
CA VAL A 95 6.04 -6.37 -9.11
C VAL A 95 5.66 -6.70 -10.55
N HIS A 96 5.56 -7.99 -10.88
CA HIS A 96 5.11 -8.45 -12.19
C HIS A 96 3.59 -8.38 -12.30
N ARG A 97 3.09 -7.78 -13.39
CA ARG A 97 1.67 -7.58 -13.69
C ARG A 97 1.38 -7.92 -15.16
N PRO A 98 1.62 -9.17 -15.60
CA PRO A 98 1.47 -9.54 -16.99
C PRO A 98 0.00 -9.43 -17.43
N SER A 99 -0.20 -9.10 -18.70
CA SER A 99 -1.46 -9.28 -19.41
C SER A 99 -1.22 -10.06 -20.69
N ASP A 100 -2.28 -10.56 -21.34
CA ASP A 100 -2.16 -11.37 -22.56
C ASP A 100 -1.38 -10.65 -23.67
N ASN A 101 -1.46 -9.32 -23.73
CA ASN A 101 -0.80 -8.50 -24.75
C ASN A 101 0.54 -7.90 -24.30
N SER A 102 0.83 -7.94 -23.00
CA SER A 102 2.04 -7.37 -22.42
C SER A 102 2.57 -8.30 -21.30
N PRO A 103 3.30 -9.36 -21.66
CA PRO A 103 3.70 -10.43 -20.73
C PRO A 103 4.82 -10.01 -19.77
N ASP A 104 5.53 -8.92 -20.03
CA ASP A 104 6.68 -8.43 -19.26
C ASP A 104 6.38 -7.11 -18.51
N VAL A 105 5.12 -6.72 -18.36
CA VAL A 105 4.77 -5.51 -17.60
C VAL A 105 5.17 -5.66 -16.15
N ALA A 106 5.98 -4.72 -15.69
CA ALA A 106 6.37 -4.54 -14.31
C ALA A 106 5.84 -3.20 -13.78
N GLN A 107 5.29 -3.20 -12.57
CA GLN A 107 4.76 -2.00 -11.93
C GLN A 107 5.47 -1.76 -10.59
N CYS A 108 5.92 -0.53 -10.32
CA CYS A 108 6.40 -0.20 -8.99
C CYS A 108 5.24 -0.28 -7.97
N PHE A 109 5.40 -1.04 -6.88
CA PHE A 109 4.36 -1.20 -5.86
C PHE A 109 3.97 0.11 -5.13
N PHE A 110 4.85 1.11 -5.21
CA PHE A 110 4.78 2.35 -4.45
C PHE A 110 4.28 3.55 -5.27
N CYS A 111 4.96 3.87 -6.38
CA CYS A 111 4.58 4.99 -7.26
C CYS A 111 3.62 4.57 -8.38
N LEU A 112 3.40 3.26 -8.56
CA LEU A 112 2.49 2.68 -9.54
C LEU A 112 2.85 2.95 -11.01
N LYS A 113 4.08 3.38 -11.26
CA LYS A 113 4.65 3.48 -12.61
C LYS A 113 4.79 2.09 -13.21
N GLU A 114 4.19 1.89 -14.37
CA GLU A 114 4.30 0.69 -15.20
C GLU A 114 5.38 0.90 -16.26
N LEU A 115 6.16 -0.16 -16.50
CA LEU A 115 7.17 -0.29 -17.53
C LEU A 115 7.04 -1.67 -18.19
N GLU A 116 7.25 -1.72 -19.49
CA GLU A 116 7.25 -2.93 -20.33
C GLU A 116 8.34 -2.78 -21.40
N GLY A 117 8.65 -3.86 -22.12
CA GLY A 117 9.74 -3.89 -23.09
C GLY A 117 11.11 -4.03 -22.42
N TRP A 118 11.20 -4.86 -21.37
CA TRP A 118 12.44 -5.08 -20.64
C TRP A 118 13.45 -5.86 -21.47
N GLU A 119 14.72 -5.45 -21.39
CA GLU A 119 15.86 -6.11 -22.01
C GLU A 119 16.78 -6.75 -20.95
N PRO A 120 17.54 -7.81 -21.29
CA PRO A 120 18.38 -8.53 -20.32
C PRO A 120 19.39 -7.66 -19.56
N ASP A 121 19.86 -6.57 -20.14
CA ASP A 121 20.88 -5.66 -19.60
C ASP A 121 20.32 -4.43 -18.88
N ASP A 122 18.99 -4.26 -18.86
CA ASP A 122 18.34 -3.17 -18.13
C ASP A 122 18.62 -3.27 -16.63
N ASP A 123 19.10 -2.17 -16.04
CA ASP A 123 19.12 -2.02 -14.59
C ASP A 123 17.75 -1.50 -14.09
N PRO A 124 17.04 -2.27 -13.24
CA PRO A 124 15.71 -1.87 -12.80
C PRO A 124 15.69 -0.57 -11.99
N ALA A 125 16.72 -0.26 -11.20
CA ALA A 125 16.76 0.95 -10.39
C ALA A 125 16.98 2.19 -11.26
N ASP A 126 17.81 2.09 -12.29
CA ASP A 126 18.06 3.16 -13.26
C ASP A 126 16.83 3.43 -14.13
N GLU A 127 16.18 2.39 -14.65
CA GLU A 127 14.93 2.55 -15.39
C GLU A 127 13.81 3.14 -14.51
N HIS A 128 13.71 2.70 -13.25
CA HIS A 128 12.80 3.32 -12.30
C HIS A 128 13.12 4.81 -12.08
N ARG A 129 14.39 5.19 -11.90
CA ARG A 129 14.80 6.58 -11.70
C ARG A 129 14.51 7.45 -12.91
N LYS A 130 14.76 6.94 -14.11
CA LYS A 130 14.49 7.61 -15.39
C LYS A 130 13.00 7.88 -15.60
N HIS A 131 12.16 6.90 -15.28
CA HIS A 131 10.72 6.98 -15.55
C HIS A 131 9.86 7.48 -14.37
N SER A 132 10.39 7.51 -13.15
CA SER A 132 9.74 8.04 -11.95
C SER A 132 10.75 8.62 -10.95
N PRO A 133 11.47 9.72 -11.31
CA PRO A 133 12.56 10.26 -10.51
C PRO A 133 12.13 10.76 -9.12
N ALA A 134 10.85 11.07 -8.93
CA ALA A 134 10.28 11.55 -7.68
C ALA A 134 9.68 10.43 -6.80
N CYS A 135 9.93 9.15 -7.12
CA CYS A 135 9.44 8.03 -6.31
C CYS A 135 10.08 8.05 -4.91
N ALA A 136 9.26 8.23 -3.87
CA ALA A 136 9.75 8.32 -2.49
C ALA A 136 10.37 7.01 -2.00
N PHE A 137 9.90 5.85 -2.50
CA PHE A 137 10.52 4.55 -2.20
C PHE A 137 11.96 4.47 -2.72
N LEU A 138 12.22 4.91 -3.96
CA LEU A 138 13.57 4.91 -4.55
C LEU A 138 14.51 5.94 -3.89
N SER A 139 13.93 6.94 -3.21
CA SER A 139 14.66 8.02 -2.53
C SER A 139 14.91 7.74 -1.04
N LEU A 140 14.53 6.55 -0.54
CA LEU A 140 14.76 6.17 0.86
C LEU A 140 16.26 6.13 1.15
N GLN A 141 16.64 6.74 2.28
CA GLN A 141 18.02 6.74 2.78
C GLN A 141 18.29 5.61 3.79
N LYS A 142 17.22 4.93 4.23
CA LYS A 142 17.25 3.82 5.19
C LYS A 142 16.58 2.61 4.56
N ASP A 143 16.98 1.42 4.97
CA ASP A 143 16.20 0.22 4.68
C ASP A 143 14.80 0.35 5.32
N ILE A 144 13.80 -0.31 4.74
CA ILE A 144 12.44 -0.34 5.30
C ILE A 144 12.45 -0.90 6.73
N ALA A 145 13.29 -1.90 7.00
CA ALA A 145 13.45 -2.52 8.32
C ALA A 145 13.95 -1.53 9.39
N ASP A 146 14.65 -0.48 8.98
CA ASP A 146 15.26 0.52 9.87
C ASP A 146 14.38 1.78 10.04
N LEU A 147 13.19 1.82 9.42
CA LEU A 147 12.26 2.92 9.58
C LEU A 147 11.58 2.88 10.94
N THR A 148 11.50 4.03 11.61
CA THR A 148 10.59 4.19 12.74
C THR A 148 9.14 4.07 12.26
N LEU A 149 8.22 3.72 13.16
CA LEU A 149 6.78 3.67 12.85
C LEU A 149 6.27 4.96 12.21
N GLN A 150 6.71 6.13 12.69
CA GLN A 150 6.30 7.42 12.11
C GLN A 150 6.84 7.63 10.70
N GLU A 151 8.07 7.22 10.41
CA GLU A 151 8.63 7.28 9.05
C GLU A 151 7.89 6.35 8.11
N PHE A 152 7.61 5.10 8.54
CA PHE A 152 6.82 4.14 7.78
C PHE A 152 5.43 4.67 7.47
N LEU A 153 4.69 5.19 8.46
CA LEU A 153 3.34 5.72 8.23
C LEU A 153 3.32 6.93 7.29
N LYS A 154 4.37 7.76 7.30
CA LYS A 154 4.52 8.86 6.33
C LYS A 154 4.75 8.33 4.91
N LEU A 155 5.60 7.32 4.78
CA LEU A 155 5.87 6.64 3.51
C LEU A 155 4.58 5.99 2.96
N ASP A 156 3.85 5.26 3.79
CA ASP A 156 2.60 4.59 3.39
C ASP A 156 1.48 5.59 3.03
N LYS A 157 1.41 6.72 3.73
CA LYS A 157 0.54 7.83 3.34
C LYS A 157 0.84 8.35 1.94
N GLU A 158 2.11 8.40 1.53
CA GLU A 158 2.49 8.79 0.18
C GLU A 158 2.06 7.73 -0.84
N ARG A 159 2.25 6.44 -0.53
CA ARG A 159 1.77 5.33 -1.36
C ARG A 159 0.25 5.41 -1.59
N MET A 160 -0.52 5.61 -0.53
CA MET A 160 -1.98 5.79 -0.61
C MET A 160 -2.33 6.97 -1.52
N ARG A 161 -1.59 8.09 -1.43
CA ARG A 161 -1.79 9.24 -2.32
C ARG A 161 -1.52 8.88 -3.78
N ASN A 162 -0.48 8.10 -4.07
CA ASN A 162 -0.18 7.65 -5.43
C ASN A 162 -1.29 6.76 -5.98
N MET A 163 -1.85 5.86 -5.17
CA MET A 163 -3.00 5.03 -5.53
C MET A 163 -4.23 5.87 -5.89
N ILE A 164 -4.60 6.82 -5.03
CA ILE A 164 -5.75 7.70 -5.26
C ILE A 164 -5.53 8.54 -6.52
N LYS A 165 -4.34 9.12 -6.70
CA LYS A 165 -3.99 9.89 -7.91
C LYS A 165 -4.14 9.06 -9.19
N LYS A 166 -3.64 7.82 -9.20
CA LYS A 166 -3.74 6.93 -10.36
C LYS A 166 -5.21 6.60 -10.68
N GLN A 167 -6.00 6.25 -9.67
CA GLN A 167 -7.43 5.95 -9.85
C GLN A 167 -8.21 7.15 -10.38
N ILE A 168 -7.97 8.35 -9.83
CA ILE A 168 -8.61 9.57 -10.32
C ILE A 168 -8.21 9.83 -11.79
N SER A 169 -6.92 9.72 -12.12
CA SER A 169 -6.44 9.93 -13.49
C SER A 169 -7.11 8.97 -14.48
N GLN A 170 -7.24 7.68 -14.12
CA GLN A 170 -7.94 6.69 -14.95
C GLN A 170 -9.40 7.05 -15.16
N LYS A 171 -10.11 7.44 -14.10
CA LYS A 171 -11.52 7.84 -14.19
C LYS A 171 -11.72 9.10 -15.03
N VAL A 172 -10.79 10.06 -14.95
CA VAL A 172 -10.81 11.24 -15.81
C VAL A 172 -10.69 10.83 -17.28
N THR A 173 -9.73 9.97 -17.63
CA THR A 173 -9.60 9.46 -19.01
C THR A 173 -10.85 8.74 -19.50
N GLU A 174 -11.45 7.86 -18.69
CA GLU A 174 -12.69 7.16 -19.06
C GLU A 174 -13.84 8.12 -19.36
N VAL A 175 -14.04 9.13 -18.52
CA VAL A 175 -15.10 10.14 -18.70
C VAL A 175 -14.84 11.00 -19.92
N GLU A 176 -13.59 11.38 -20.18
CA GLU A 176 -13.20 12.15 -21.36
C GLU A 176 -13.47 11.40 -22.67
N GLU A 177 -13.15 10.11 -22.74
CA GLU A 177 -13.43 9.28 -23.92
C GLU A 177 -14.95 9.11 -24.14
N ALA A 178 -15.71 8.83 -23.08
CA ALA A 178 -17.16 8.75 -23.16
C ALA A 178 -17.79 10.07 -23.66
N ALA A 179 -17.26 11.22 -23.20
CA ALA A 179 -17.71 12.53 -23.66
C ALA A 179 -17.38 12.78 -25.14
N LYS A 180 -16.21 12.34 -25.62
CA LYS A 180 -15.83 12.44 -27.04
C LYS A 180 -16.79 11.61 -27.91
N ASP A 181 -17.14 10.41 -27.49
CA ASP A 181 -18.07 9.55 -28.22
C ASP A 181 -19.49 10.10 -28.25
N MET A 182 -19.98 10.61 -27.11
CA MET A 182 -21.26 11.30 -27.05
C MET A 182 -21.30 12.50 -28.00
N ARG A 183 -20.22 13.30 -28.04
CA ARG A 183 -20.12 14.46 -28.96
C ARG A 183 -20.17 14.04 -30.42
N ARG A 184 -19.46 12.97 -30.80
CA ARG A 184 -19.49 12.41 -32.16
C ARG A 184 -20.89 11.91 -32.53
N TYR A 185 -21.60 11.29 -31.58
CA TYR A 185 -22.96 10.81 -31.78
C TYR A 185 -23.94 11.96 -32.04
N ILE A 186 -23.93 13.00 -31.20
CA ILE A 186 -24.77 14.19 -31.38
C ILE A 186 -24.52 14.83 -32.75
N ALA A 187 -23.25 14.99 -33.16
CA ALA A 187 -22.92 15.59 -34.45
C ALA A 187 -23.54 14.85 -35.65
N LYS A 188 -23.63 13.51 -35.60
CA LYS A 188 -24.27 12.69 -36.64
C LYS A 188 -25.79 12.82 -36.70
N LEU A 189 -26.43 13.17 -35.58
CA LEU A 189 -27.89 13.38 -35.53
C LEU A 189 -28.29 14.77 -36.00
N THR A 190 -27.37 15.73 -35.94
CA THR A 190 -27.61 17.13 -36.31
C THR A 190 -27.17 17.48 -37.74
N SER A 191 -26.59 16.52 -38.47
CA SER A 191 -26.17 16.64 -39.87
C SER A 191 -27.20 16.02 -40.82
#